data_AF-A0AAV9JRQ2-F1
#
_entry.id   AF-A0AAV9JRQ2-F1
#
_cell.length_a   1.000
_cell.length_b   1.000
_cell.length_c   1.000
_cell.angle_alpha   90.00
_cell.angle_beta   90.00
_cell.angle_gamma   90.00
#
_symmetry.space_group_name_H-M   'P 1'
#
loop_
_entity.id
_entity.type
_entity.pdbx_description
1 polymer ?
#
loop_
_entity_poly.entity_id
_entity_poly.type
_entity_poly.pdbx_seq_one_letter_code
_entity_poly.pdbx_strand_id
1 'polypeptide(L)'
;MATTETKVPLSAVLPPLIFGTATFNYQYNKDPYEMDTVGLVQKALEFGVRAFDTSPYYGPSEVILGAALDTEFVRQNVPRDEYFLITKVGRITSDEFDYSKEWVRQSIQRSLERLKTTYLDLVYCHDVEFVSEEEVMEAVKELRRIRDEEGTIKYVGISGYPLPVLCSLAHRVLRETGEPLDAVMSYSNFNLQNTLLATTGIRELKAAGVDVVPNASLLSMGLLRSEGVPMGSMGNWHPSSDGLRAAVKRASDFCDRYDEKLEVVAIRYALEQWLSIGESVGSRGHPASGVPWTRESNEQLGGSRLGVSVMGVSKASELEKTMQVWRSILDGLENGQETATRAGRWKRDHEWSLNRRKAIEILADGIQEHLDEYLDYVWDSPGKDFVNKRAKQEQLRPEEQPWLTPAASPQPDEVPYPEEAVMALR
;
A
#
# COMPACT_ATOMS: atom_id res chain seq x y z
N MET A 1 17.03 19.25 -30.06
CA MET A 1 16.98 19.45 -28.61
C MET A 1 15.56 19.11 -28.17
N ALA A 2 15.33 17.87 -27.74
CA ALA A 2 14.06 17.54 -27.10
C ALA A 2 14.00 18.36 -25.81
N THR A 3 13.01 19.22 -25.70
CA THR A 3 12.70 19.92 -24.46
C THR A 3 12.41 18.85 -23.42
N THR A 4 13.32 18.67 -22.47
CA THR A 4 13.08 17.86 -21.27
C THR A 4 11.95 18.54 -20.51
N GLU A 5 10.71 18.15 -20.79
CA GLU A 5 9.59 18.46 -19.90
C GLU A 5 9.98 17.98 -18.50
N THR A 6 10.12 18.92 -17.58
CA THR A 6 10.40 18.63 -16.17
C THR A 6 9.30 17.72 -15.64
N LYS A 7 9.65 16.48 -15.32
CA LYS A 7 8.78 15.48 -14.67
C LYS A 7 8.09 16.14 -13.47
N VAL A 8 6.76 16.04 -13.41
CA VAL A 8 6.00 16.50 -12.25
C VAL A 8 6.46 15.70 -11.02
N PRO A 9 6.83 16.33 -9.90
CA PRO A 9 7.22 15.60 -8.70
C PRO A 9 6.06 14.76 -8.16
N LEU A 10 6.34 13.55 -7.66
CA LEU A 10 5.30 12.67 -7.10
C LEU A 10 4.51 13.35 -5.97
N SER A 11 5.19 14.16 -5.16
CA SER A 11 4.62 14.96 -4.06
C SER A 11 3.64 16.05 -4.50
N ALA A 12 3.52 16.32 -5.80
CA ALA A 12 2.51 17.24 -6.32
C ALA A 12 1.21 16.52 -6.72
N VAL A 13 1.27 15.20 -6.96
CA VAL A 13 0.19 14.49 -7.67
C VAL A 13 -0.34 13.25 -6.97
N LEU A 14 0.45 12.59 -6.10
CA LEU A 14 0.01 11.36 -5.43
C LEU A 14 -1.14 11.66 -4.45
N PRO A 15 -2.31 11.02 -4.57
CA PRO A 15 -3.37 11.14 -3.57
C PRO A 15 -2.87 10.72 -2.17
N PRO A 16 -3.10 11.52 -1.11
CA PRO A 16 -2.62 11.22 0.24
C PRO A 16 -3.34 10.04 0.90
N LEU A 17 -4.50 9.62 0.40
CA LEU A 17 -5.16 8.39 0.82
C LEU A 17 -5.16 7.38 -0.33
N ILE A 18 -4.47 6.26 -0.11
CA ILE A 18 -4.31 5.16 -1.06
C ILE A 18 -5.13 3.96 -0.58
N PHE A 19 -5.92 3.36 -1.47
CA PHE A 19 -6.56 2.08 -1.23
C PHE A 19 -5.56 0.95 -1.53
N GLY A 20 -5.03 0.34 -0.49
CA GLY A 20 -4.25 -0.89 -0.55
C GLY A 20 -5.13 -2.13 -0.73
N THR A 21 -4.79 -2.96 -1.70
CA THR A 21 -5.53 -4.16 -2.13
C THR A 21 -4.83 -5.45 -1.70
N ALA A 22 -3.93 -5.38 -0.72
CA ALA A 22 -3.37 -6.57 -0.06
C ALA A 22 -4.47 -7.45 0.57
N THR A 23 -5.62 -6.87 0.89
CA THR A 23 -6.81 -7.58 1.35
C THR A 23 -7.48 -8.43 0.25
N PHE A 24 -7.22 -8.19 -1.04
CA PHE A 24 -7.74 -9.01 -2.15
C PHE A 24 -6.91 -10.30 -2.30
N ASN A 25 -6.64 -10.95 -1.17
CA ASN A 25 -5.73 -12.09 -1.00
C ASN A 25 -6.31 -13.06 0.05
N TYR A 26 -5.95 -14.33 -0.12
CA TYR A 26 -6.16 -15.45 0.81
C TYR A 26 -5.55 -15.29 2.22
N GLN A 27 -4.63 -14.36 2.44
CA GLN A 27 -4.12 -14.00 3.77
C GLN A 27 -5.22 -13.39 4.65
N TYR A 28 -5.99 -12.46 4.08
CA TYR A 28 -6.99 -11.69 4.83
C TYR A 28 -8.39 -12.27 4.71
N ASN A 29 -8.68 -12.96 3.60
CA ASN A 29 -10.01 -13.48 3.30
C ASN A 29 -9.94 -14.97 2.96
N LYS A 30 -11.06 -15.70 3.14
CA LYS A 30 -11.11 -17.13 2.82
C LYS A 30 -10.98 -17.35 1.31
N ASP A 31 -11.77 -16.62 0.55
CA ASP A 31 -11.70 -16.53 -0.90
C ASP A 31 -11.88 -15.05 -1.33
N PRO A 32 -10.85 -14.42 -1.93
CA PRO A 32 -10.97 -13.06 -2.44
C PRO A 32 -11.90 -12.93 -3.66
N TYR A 33 -12.22 -14.01 -4.36
CA TYR A 33 -13.17 -13.99 -5.49
C TYR A 33 -14.63 -13.98 -5.06
N GLU A 34 -14.94 -14.40 -3.83
CA GLU A 34 -16.29 -14.32 -3.25
C GLU A 34 -16.61 -12.91 -2.70
N MET A 35 -15.61 -12.04 -2.60
CA MET A 35 -15.79 -10.66 -2.15
C MET A 35 -16.40 -9.80 -3.27
N ASP A 36 -17.27 -8.85 -2.90
CA ASP A 36 -17.75 -7.80 -3.81
C ASP A 36 -16.67 -6.72 -4.03
N THR A 37 -15.57 -7.12 -4.67
CA THR A 37 -14.41 -6.27 -4.96
C THR A 37 -14.71 -5.23 -6.02
N VAL A 38 -15.57 -5.55 -6.99
CA VAL A 38 -16.07 -4.59 -7.99
C VAL A 38 -16.85 -3.47 -7.32
N GLY A 39 -17.86 -3.80 -6.51
CA GLY A 39 -18.63 -2.81 -5.76
C GLY A 39 -17.76 -2.00 -4.81
N LEU A 40 -16.77 -2.64 -4.17
CA LEU A 40 -15.85 -1.97 -3.25
C LEU A 40 -14.96 -0.93 -3.93
N VAL A 41 -14.38 -1.25 -5.10
CA VAL A 41 -13.55 -0.33 -5.89
C VAL A 41 -14.40 0.81 -6.45
N GLN A 42 -15.59 0.51 -6.99
CA GLN A 42 -16.52 1.54 -7.47
C GLN A 42 -16.95 2.49 -6.35
N LYS A 43 -17.24 1.96 -5.16
CA LYS A 43 -17.56 2.76 -3.98
C LYS A 43 -16.40 3.64 -3.53
N ALA A 44 -15.16 3.14 -3.62
CA ALA A 44 -13.98 3.95 -3.30
C ALA A 44 -13.83 5.13 -4.27
N LEU A 45 -14.02 4.89 -5.56
CA LEU A 45 -14.01 5.94 -6.59
C LEU A 45 -15.14 6.96 -6.36
N GLU A 46 -16.35 6.50 -6.04
CA GLU A 46 -17.48 7.36 -5.62
C GLU A 46 -17.10 8.24 -4.42
N PHE A 47 -16.34 7.70 -3.47
CA PHE A 47 -15.91 8.43 -2.28
C PHE A 47 -14.72 9.36 -2.51
N GLY A 48 -14.16 9.41 -3.72
CA GLY A 48 -13.07 10.31 -4.09
C GLY A 48 -11.68 9.71 -3.97
N VAL A 49 -11.56 8.40 -3.66
CA VAL A 49 -10.27 7.70 -3.71
C VAL A 49 -9.76 7.70 -5.15
N ARG A 50 -8.48 8.03 -5.33
CA ARG A 50 -7.83 8.13 -6.65
C ARG A 50 -6.47 7.43 -6.70
N ALA A 51 -6.16 6.56 -5.75
CA ALA A 51 -4.93 5.77 -5.78
C ALA A 51 -5.19 4.36 -5.26
N PHE A 52 -4.70 3.36 -5.99
CA PHE A 52 -4.81 1.95 -5.64
C PHE A 52 -3.42 1.31 -5.61
N ASP A 53 -3.09 0.66 -4.49
CA ASP A 53 -1.85 -0.08 -4.31
C ASP A 53 -2.11 -1.58 -4.33
N THR A 54 -1.38 -2.31 -5.16
CA THR A 54 -1.46 -3.77 -5.33
C THR A 54 -0.06 -4.38 -5.46
N SER A 55 0.05 -5.67 -5.75
CA SER A 55 1.32 -6.35 -6.01
C SER A 55 1.08 -7.68 -6.71
N PRO A 56 2.01 -8.16 -7.57
CA PRO A 56 2.00 -9.53 -8.07
C PRO A 56 2.05 -10.60 -6.96
N TYR A 57 2.60 -10.26 -5.78
CA TYR A 57 2.63 -11.15 -4.62
C TYR A 57 1.28 -11.27 -3.90
N TYR A 58 0.35 -10.31 -4.08
CA TYR A 58 -0.92 -10.27 -3.35
C TYR A 58 -1.95 -11.25 -3.91
N GLY A 59 -1.57 -12.50 -4.15
CA GLY A 59 -2.45 -13.52 -4.72
C GLY A 59 -3.11 -13.03 -6.02
N PRO A 60 -4.46 -13.06 -6.13
CA PRO A 60 -5.17 -12.61 -7.32
C PRO A 60 -5.42 -11.08 -7.39
N SER A 61 -4.89 -10.30 -6.45
CA SER A 61 -5.23 -8.88 -6.28
C SER A 61 -5.11 -8.03 -7.55
N GLU A 62 -4.03 -8.16 -8.34
CA GLU A 62 -3.88 -7.41 -9.60
C GLU A 62 -4.99 -7.73 -10.61
N VAL A 63 -5.37 -9.01 -10.72
CA VAL A 63 -6.41 -9.47 -11.63
C VAL A 63 -7.77 -8.95 -11.18
N ILE A 64 -8.06 -9.04 -9.89
CA ILE A 64 -9.31 -8.57 -9.29
C ILE A 64 -9.45 -7.04 -9.44
N LEU A 65 -8.40 -6.29 -9.07
CA LEU A 65 -8.39 -4.83 -9.19
C LEU A 65 -8.51 -4.40 -10.65
N GLY A 66 -7.78 -5.04 -11.56
CA GLY A 66 -7.87 -4.77 -12.99
C GLY A 66 -9.27 -4.99 -13.54
N ALA A 67 -9.91 -6.10 -13.18
CA ALA A 67 -11.29 -6.38 -13.59
C ALA A 67 -12.29 -5.33 -13.05
N ALA A 68 -12.13 -4.89 -11.81
CA ALA A 68 -12.99 -3.87 -11.21
C ALA A 68 -12.86 -2.50 -11.90
N LEU A 69 -11.63 -2.11 -12.28
CA LEU A 69 -11.34 -0.84 -12.95
C LEU A 69 -11.71 -0.84 -14.44
N ASP A 70 -11.79 -2.01 -15.08
CA ASP A 70 -12.16 -2.16 -16.50
C ASP A 70 -13.68 -2.25 -16.73
N THR A 71 -14.48 -2.21 -15.66
CA THR A 71 -15.94 -2.16 -15.78
C THR A 71 -16.38 -0.95 -16.61
N GLU A 72 -17.48 -1.09 -17.36
CA GLU A 72 -18.02 0.00 -18.18
C GLU A 72 -18.29 1.27 -17.35
N PHE A 73 -18.81 1.08 -16.14
CA PHE A 73 -19.04 2.17 -15.20
C PHE A 73 -17.76 2.96 -14.89
N VAL A 74 -16.65 2.29 -14.56
CA VAL A 74 -15.41 2.99 -14.24
C VAL A 74 -14.85 3.67 -15.49
N ARG A 75 -14.80 2.98 -16.63
CA ARG A 75 -14.28 3.54 -17.89
C ARG A 75 -15.05 4.79 -18.36
N GLN A 76 -16.35 4.87 -18.07
CA GLN A 76 -17.17 6.03 -18.45
C GLN A 76 -17.08 7.20 -17.46
N ASN A 77 -16.84 6.94 -16.17
CA ASN A 77 -16.94 7.95 -15.11
C ASN A 77 -15.60 8.38 -14.51
N VAL A 78 -14.55 7.56 -14.63
CA VAL A 78 -13.20 7.85 -14.11
C VAL A 78 -12.15 7.41 -15.12
N PRO A 79 -11.71 8.32 -16.01
CA PRO A 79 -10.64 8.05 -16.96
C PRO A 79 -9.36 7.54 -16.29
N ARG A 80 -8.55 6.75 -17.01
CA ARG A 80 -7.33 6.10 -16.49
C ARG A 80 -6.32 7.11 -15.91
N ASP A 81 -6.23 8.30 -16.47
CA ASP A 81 -5.34 9.38 -16.03
C ASP A 81 -5.84 10.17 -14.82
N GLU A 82 -7.05 9.86 -14.32
CA GLU A 82 -7.57 10.46 -13.09
C GLU A 82 -7.24 9.69 -11.82
N TYR A 83 -6.68 8.48 -11.93
CA TYR A 83 -6.27 7.68 -10.77
C TYR A 83 -4.87 7.08 -10.92
N PHE A 84 -4.25 6.79 -9.78
CA PHE A 84 -2.94 6.16 -9.66
C PHE A 84 -3.08 4.64 -9.51
N LEU A 85 -2.32 3.91 -10.31
CA LEU A 85 -2.04 2.49 -10.12
C LEU A 85 -0.62 2.29 -9.65
N ILE A 86 -0.53 1.73 -8.45
CA ILE A 86 0.70 1.43 -7.76
C ILE A 86 0.82 -0.09 -7.68
N THR A 87 1.94 -0.63 -8.17
CA THR A 87 2.24 -2.06 -8.04
C THR A 87 3.70 -2.26 -7.66
N LYS A 88 4.15 -3.51 -7.63
CA LYS A 88 5.47 -3.88 -7.12
C LYS A 88 6.12 -4.96 -7.98
N VAL A 89 7.43 -5.13 -7.83
CA VAL A 89 8.22 -6.19 -8.47
C VAL A 89 9.15 -6.85 -7.45
N GLY A 90 9.83 -7.93 -7.84
CA GLY A 90 10.80 -8.61 -7.00
C GLY A 90 10.21 -9.82 -6.26
N ARG A 91 9.29 -9.59 -5.33
CA ARG A 91 8.64 -10.66 -4.57
C ARG A 91 7.61 -11.43 -5.40
N ILE A 92 7.69 -12.77 -5.38
CA ILE A 92 6.84 -13.66 -6.18
C ILE A 92 5.92 -14.48 -5.28
N THR A 93 6.50 -15.16 -4.29
CA THR A 93 5.80 -15.94 -3.27
C THR A 93 6.31 -15.54 -1.88
N SER A 94 5.95 -16.31 -0.85
CA SER A 94 6.47 -16.11 0.51
C SER A 94 7.99 -16.30 0.61
N ASP A 95 8.56 -17.17 -0.24
CA ASP A 95 9.95 -17.64 -0.18
C ASP A 95 10.70 -17.56 -1.52
N GLU A 96 10.07 -17.01 -2.56
CA GLU A 96 10.70 -16.76 -3.86
C GLU A 96 10.74 -15.28 -4.20
N PHE A 97 11.95 -14.79 -4.47
CA PHE A 97 12.25 -13.42 -4.86
C PHE A 97 13.17 -13.43 -6.09
N ASP A 98 12.90 -12.55 -7.06
CA ASP A 98 13.74 -12.40 -8.24
C ASP A 98 13.77 -10.93 -8.65
N TYR A 99 14.95 -10.35 -8.51
CA TYR A 99 15.22 -8.94 -8.77
C TYR A 99 16.06 -8.75 -10.04
N SER A 100 16.28 -9.82 -10.81
CA SER A 100 16.97 -9.75 -12.10
C SER A 100 16.23 -8.83 -13.06
N LYS A 101 16.97 -8.21 -13.97
CA LYS A 101 16.40 -7.33 -15.01
C LYS A 101 15.35 -8.06 -15.84
N GLU A 102 15.62 -9.32 -16.18
CA GLU A 102 14.74 -10.17 -16.96
C GLU A 102 13.40 -10.37 -16.25
N TRP A 103 13.42 -10.70 -14.95
CA TRP A 103 12.18 -10.86 -14.20
C TRP A 103 11.46 -9.54 -13.96
N VAL A 104 12.18 -8.45 -13.69
CA VAL A 104 11.57 -7.12 -13.55
C VAL A 104 10.76 -6.78 -14.81
N ARG A 105 11.33 -6.94 -16.01
CA ARG A 105 10.62 -6.71 -17.28
C ARG A 105 9.38 -7.59 -17.43
N GLN A 106 9.53 -8.90 -17.18
CA GLN A 106 8.42 -9.84 -17.26
C GLN A 106 7.30 -9.52 -16.26
N SER A 107 7.67 -9.13 -15.04
CA SER A 107 6.72 -8.78 -13.99
C SER A 107 5.95 -7.51 -14.35
N ILE A 108 6.61 -6.48 -14.91
CA ILE A 108 5.94 -5.26 -15.39
C ILE A 108 4.93 -5.58 -16.48
N GLN A 109 5.31 -6.36 -17.50
CA GLN A 109 4.40 -6.73 -18.58
C GLN A 109 3.17 -7.48 -18.04
N ARG A 110 3.40 -8.44 -17.14
CA ARG A 110 2.31 -9.18 -16.48
C ARG A 110 1.40 -8.28 -15.66
N SER A 111 1.94 -7.30 -14.93
CA SER A 111 1.15 -6.33 -14.16
C SER A 111 0.30 -5.44 -15.08
N LEU A 112 0.85 -4.95 -16.20
CA LEU A 112 0.12 -4.16 -17.20
C LEU A 112 -1.08 -4.93 -17.76
N GLU A 113 -0.87 -6.21 -18.11
CA GLU A 113 -1.92 -7.10 -18.62
C GLU A 113 -3.01 -7.35 -17.57
N ARG A 114 -2.63 -7.72 -16.34
CA ARG A 114 -3.59 -8.03 -15.25
C ARG A 114 -4.40 -6.82 -14.83
N LEU A 115 -3.75 -5.65 -14.75
CA LEU A 115 -4.40 -4.38 -14.41
C LEU A 115 -5.09 -3.72 -15.61
N LYS A 116 -5.01 -4.32 -16.79
CA LYS A 116 -5.68 -3.87 -18.03
C LYS A 116 -5.35 -2.40 -18.36
N THR A 117 -4.07 -2.04 -18.26
CA THR A 117 -3.56 -0.68 -18.45
C THR A 117 -2.30 -0.70 -19.33
N THR A 118 -2.01 0.43 -19.99
CA THR A 118 -0.80 0.61 -20.80
C THR A 118 0.36 1.23 -20.03
N TYR A 119 0.11 1.73 -18.82
CA TYR A 119 1.14 2.27 -17.93
C TYR A 119 0.80 2.07 -16.46
N LEU A 120 1.84 2.13 -15.62
CA LEU A 120 1.80 2.11 -14.16
C LEU A 120 2.30 3.46 -13.64
N ASP A 121 1.65 3.99 -12.62
CA ASP A 121 2.03 5.29 -12.07
C ASP A 121 3.28 5.14 -11.20
N LEU A 122 3.27 4.23 -10.23
CA LEU A 122 4.39 4.00 -9.32
C LEU A 122 4.67 2.51 -9.16
N VAL A 123 5.95 2.14 -9.29
CA VAL A 123 6.39 0.76 -9.06
C VAL A 123 7.41 0.71 -7.93
N TYR A 124 7.17 -0.16 -6.96
CA TYR A 124 8.09 -0.46 -5.88
C TYR A 124 8.89 -1.75 -6.12
N CYS A 125 10.17 -1.75 -5.79
CA CYS A 125 10.84 -3.00 -5.42
C CYS A 125 10.28 -3.48 -4.06
N HIS A 126 9.70 -4.69 -4.01
CA HIS A 126 8.88 -5.17 -2.89
C HIS A 126 9.67 -6.00 -1.87
N ASP A 127 9.60 -5.60 -0.59
CA ASP A 127 10.21 -6.31 0.53
C ASP A 127 11.71 -6.49 0.31
N VAL A 128 12.38 -5.35 0.11
CA VAL A 128 13.79 -5.24 -0.24
C VAL A 128 14.73 -5.86 0.79
N GLU A 129 14.27 -6.09 2.02
CA GLU A 129 15.04 -6.76 3.07
C GLU A 129 15.29 -8.25 2.82
N PHE A 130 14.56 -8.89 1.88
CA PHE A 130 14.66 -10.33 1.59
C PHE A 130 15.75 -10.68 0.58
N VAL A 131 16.43 -9.69 0.00
CA VAL A 131 17.46 -9.85 -1.04
C VAL A 131 18.69 -8.99 -0.73
N SER A 132 19.78 -9.20 -1.47
CA SER A 132 20.96 -8.35 -1.33
C SER A 132 20.70 -6.92 -1.80
N GLU A 133 21.41 -5.95 -1.23
CA GLU A 133 21.32 -4.57 -1.69
C GLU A 133 21.71 -4.42 -3.18
N GLU A 134 22.64 -5.25 -3.67
CA GLU A 134 23.04 -5.30 -5.09
C GLU A 134 21.86 -5.66 -6.00
N GLU A 135 21.05 -6.64 -5.60
CA GLU A 135 19.85 -7.05 -6.34
C GLU A 135 18.80 -5.93 -6.37
N VAL A 136 18.61 -5.23 -5.24
CA VAL A 136 17.73 -4.05 -5.19
C VAL A 136 18.21 -2.96 -6.14
N MET A 137 19.51 -2.66 -6.12
CA MET A 137 20.12 -1.65 -6.98
C MET A 137 19.99 -2.00 -8.47
N GLU A 138 20.11 -3.27 -8.84
CA GLU A 138 19.89 -3.74 -10.21
C GLU A 138 18.44 -3.53 -10.65
N ALA A 139 17.47 -3.94 -9.83
CA ALA A 139 16.05 -3.78 -10.12
C ALA A 139 15.65 -2.30 -10.23
N VAL A 140 16.12 -1.43 -9.32
CA VAL A 140 15.86 0.02 -9.37
C VAL A 140 16.38 0.63 -10.67
N LYS A 141 17.60 0.27 -11.11
CA LYS A 141 18.17 0.74 -12.37
C LYS A 141 17.35 0.27 -13.57
N GLU A 142 16.88 -0.98 -13.56
CA GLU A 142 16.03 -1.50 -14.63
C GLU A 142 14.66 -0.82 -14.68
N LEU A 143 14.01 -0.59 -13.53
CA LEU A 143 12.75 0.15 -13.48
C LEU A 143 12.89 1.58 -14.00
N ARG A 144 14.01 2.26 -13.69
CA ARG A 144 14.31 3.58 -14.25
C ARG A 144 14.57 3.53 -15.75
N ARG A 145 15.27 2.51 -16.25
CA ARG A 145 15.42 2.30 -17.71
C ARG A 145 14.06 2.15 -18.38
N ILE A 146 13.16 1.33 -17.84
CA ILE A 146 11.78 1.17 -18.37
C ILE A 146 11.02 2.50 -18.34
N ARG A 147 11.10 3.25 -17.23
CA ARG A 147 10.51 4.59 -17.12
C ARG A 147 11.03 5.54 -18.20
N ASP A 148 12.34 5.59 -18.40
CA ASP A 148 13.00 6.60 -19.24
C ASP A 148 12.95 6.25 -20.74
N GLU A 149 13.02 4.97 -21.09
CA GLU A 149 13.05 4.50 -22.49
C GLU A 149 11.68 4.07 -23.02
N GLU A 150 10.86 3.40 -22.19
CA GLU A 150 9.57 2.84 -22.62
C GLU A 150 8.39 3.72 -22.17
N GLY A 151 8.53 4.46 -21.07
CA GLY A 151 7.50 5.39 -20.57
C GLY A 151 6.26 4.71 -19.97
N THR A 152 6.28 3.37 -19.84
CA THR A 152 5.21 2.54 -19.27
C THR A 152 5.18 2.57 -17.74
N ILE A 153 6.18 3.16 -17.09
CA ILE A 153 6.24 3.43 -15.65
C ILE A 153 6.52 4.94 -15.46
N LYS A 154 5.91 5.59 -14.46
CA LYS A 154 6.15 7.03 -14.21
C LYS A 154 7.08 7.28 -13.02
N TYR A 155 6.93 6.54 -11.92
CA TYR A 155 7.68 6.73 -10.68
C TYR A 155 8.24 5.39 -10.18
N VAL A 156 9.39 5.45 -9.51
CA VAL A 156 10.12 4.28 -8.99
C VAL A 156 10.43 4.46 -7.51
N GLY A 157 10.16 3.42 -6.72
CA GLY A 157 10.43 3.40 -5.29
C GLY A 157 10.88 2.05 -4.76
N ILE A 158 11.07 1.97 -3.44
CA ILE A 158 11.21 0.71 -2.70
C ILE A 158 10.18 0.61 -1.58
N SER A 159 9.82 -0.61 -1.18
CA SER A 159 8.97 -0.86 -0.03
C SER A 159 9.53 -2.01 0.82
N GLY A 160 9.24 -1.99 2.13
CA GLY A 160 9.66 -3.06 3.04
C GLY A 160 9.33 -2.74 4.49
N TYR A 161 9.72 -3.64 5.39
CA TYR A 161 9.43 -3.52 6.81
C TYR A 161 10.56 -2.86 7.63
N PRO A 162 11.83 -3.34 7.65
CA PRO A 162 12.86 -2.75 8.51
C PRO A 162 13.24 -1.34 8.07
N LEU A 163 12.89 -0.35 8.88
CA LEU A 163 13.18 1.06 8.60
C LEU A 163 14.68 1.34 8.34
N PRO A 164 15.64 0.77 9.10
CA PRO A 164 17.07 0.97 8.82
C PRO A 164 17.51 0.49 7.43
N VAL A 165 16.92 -0.61 6.93
CA VAL A 165 17.22 -1.14 5.58
C VAL A 165 16.71 -0.19 4.51
N LEU A 166 15.47 0.32 4.66
CA LEU A 166 14.89 1.30 3.75
C LEU A 166 15.75 2.59 3.68
N CYS A 167 16.17 3.11 4.83
CA CYS A 167 17.03 4.29 4.89
C CYS A 167 18.40 4.06 4.24
N SER A 168 19.07 2.93 4.56
CA SER A 168 20.37 2.57 3.97
C SER A 168 20.30 2.49 2.45
N LEU A 169 19.30 1.77 1.93
CA LEU A 169 19.08 1.60 0.49
C LEU A 169 18.76 2.94 -0.20
N ALA A 170 17.91 3.79 0.39
CA ALA A 170 17.60 5.10 -0.18
C ALA A 170 18.86 5.97 -0.33
N HIS A 171 19.72 6.01 0.70
CA HIS A 171 21.00 6.71 0.63
C HIS A 171 21.93 6.12 -0.42
N ARG A 172 22.00 4.79 -0.52
CA ARG A 172 22.81 4.09 -1.51
C ARG A 172 22.34 4.39 -2.93
N VAL A 173 21.03 4.35 -3.19
CA VAL A 173 20.44 4.70 -4.49
C VAL A 173 20.85 6.12 -4.88
N LEU A 174 20.64 7.12 -4.01
CA LEU A 174 21.02 8.50 -4.30
C LEU A 174 22.52 8.62 -4.59
N ARG A 175 23.37 8.03 -3.74
CA ARG A 175 24.83 8.10 -3.87
C ARG A 175 25.35 7.48 -5.17
N GLU A 176 24.83 6.32 -5.57
CA GLU A 176 25.35 5.58 -6.72
C GLU A 176 24.73 5.97 -8.05
N THR A 177 23.51 6.52 -8.05
CA THR A 177 22.79 6.87 -9.28
C THR A 177 22.68 8.37 -9.52
N GLY A 178 22.91 9.19 -8.50
CA GLY A 178 22.71 10.64 -8.55
C GLY A 178 21.24 11.09 -8.53
N GLU A 179 20.30 10.15 -8.53
CA GLU A 179 18.86 10.41 -8.53
C GLU A 179 18.22 9.75 -7.28
N PRO A 180 17.47 10.48 -6.44
CA PRO A 180 16.76 9.88 -5.31
C PRO A 180 15.60 9.01 -5.78
N LEU A 181 15.10 8.13 -4.92
CA LEU A 181 13.85 7.40 -5.19
C LEU A 181 12.67 8.38 -5.16
N ASP A 182 11.68 8.16 -6.03
CA ASP A 182 10.47 8.98 -6.06
C ASP A 182 9.63 8.78 -4.78
N ALA A 183 9.62 7.55 -4.25
CA ALA A 183 8.98 7.21 -2.98
C ALA A 183 9.68 6.07 -2.24
N VAL A 184 9.54 6.06 -0.91
CA VAL A 184 9.86 4.91 -0.06
C VAL A 184 8.64 4.58 0.79
N MET A 185 8.01 3.44 0.53
CA MET A 185 6.86 3.00 1.32
C MET A 185 7.34 2.24 2.55
N SER A 186 7.00 2.76 3.74
CA SER A 186 7.30 2.11 5.00
C SER A 186 6.10 1.32 5.48
N TYR A 187 6.31 0.04 5.78
CA TYR A 187 5.24 -0.86 6.23
C TYR A 187 5.26 -0.99 7.75
N SER A 188 4.13 -0.75 8.43
CA SER A 188 3.94 -0.96 9.87
C SER A 188 4.82 -0.13 10.83
N ASN A 189 5.55 0.89 10.38
CA ASN A 189 6.42 1.73 11.22
C ASN A 189 5.79 3.07 11.68
N PHE A 190 4.53 3.33 11.32
CA PHE A 190 3.72 4.40 11.92
C PHE A 190 2.26 3.98 12.16
N ASN A 191 1.93 3.65 13.39
CA ASN A 191 0.62 3.29 13.90
C ASN A 191 0.64 3.42 15.44
N LEU A 192 -0.42 3.01 16.15
CA LEU A 192 -0.46 3.09 17.62
C LEU A 192 0.67 2.31 18.31
N GLN A 193 1.13 1.21 17.72
CA GLN A 193 2.16 0.36 18.31
C GLN A 193 3.58 0.78 17.94
N ASN A 194 3.79 1.40 16.79
CA ASN A 194 5.12 1.77 16.31
C ASN A 194 5.11 3.16 15.69
N THR A 195 5.98 4.04 16.17
CA THR A 195 6.09 5.45 15.81
C THR A 195 7.46 5.80 15.19
N LEU A 196 8.32 4.81 14.96
CA LEU A 196 9.72 5.00 14.56
C LEU A 196 9.88 5.75 13.22
N LEU A 197 8.89 5.62 12.32
CA LEU A 197 8.90 6.37 11.06
C LEU A 197 8.86 7.89 11.29
N ALA A 198 8.11 8.35 12.30
CA ALA A 198 8.01 9.77 12.63
C ALA A 198 9.26 10.31 13.31
N THR A 199 9.91 9.52 14.16
CA THR A 199 11.05 9.98 14.97
C THR A 199 12.37 9.89 14.22
N THR A 200 12.59 8.81 13.46
CA THR A 200 13.85 8.55 12.76
C THR A 200 13.69 8.54 11.24
N GLY A 201 12.61 7.92 10.74
CA GLY A 201 12.43 7.67 9.32
C GLY A 201 12.36 8.92 8.46
N ILE A 202 11.57 9.92 8.85
CA ILE A 202 11.45 11.19 8.11
C ILE A 202 12.82 11.85 7.91
N ARG A 203 13.64 11.93 8.98
CA ARG A 203 14.94 12.59 8.92
C ARG A 203 15.87 11.91 7.92
N GLU A 204 16.02 10.59 8.04
CA GLU A 204 16.95 9.82 7.21
C GLU A 204 16.48 9.75 5.74
N LEU A 205 15.20 9.45 5.50
CA LEU A 205 14.67 9.35 4.13
C LEU A 205 14.71 10.70 3.40
N LYS A 206 14.43 11.80 4.11
CA LYS A 206 14.59 13.15 3.55
C LYS A 206 16.06 13.49 3.27
N ALA A 207 16.98 13.07 4.13
CA ALA A 207 18.42 13.22 3.89
C ALA A 207 18.90 12.39 2.68
N ALA A 208 18.21 11.29 2.36
CA ALA A 208 18.38 10.52 1.13
C ALA A 208 17.67 11.12 -0.09
N GLY A 209 17.07 12.31 0.03
CA GLY A 209 16.40 13.02 -1.06
C GLY A 209 15.01 12.48 -1.40
N VAL A 210 14.44 11.58 -0.59
CA VAL A 210 13.09 11.03 -0.81
C VAL A 210 12.05 12.08 -0.45
N ASP A 211 11.20 12.42 -1.42
CA ASP A 211 10.20 13.50 -1.27
C ASP A 211 8.83 13.00 -0.80
N VAL A 212 8.54 11.70 -0.97
CA VAL A 212 7.27 11.07 -0.57
C VAL A 212 7.51 9.77 0.20
N VAL A 213 6.95 9.67 1.40
CA VAL A 213 7.05 8.47 2.25
C VAL A 213 5.64 7.98 2.62
N PRO A 214 5.06 7.06 1.85
CA PRO A 214 3.76 6.47 2.21
C PRO A 214 3.87 5.57 3.44
N ASN A 215 2.99 5.78 4.41
CA ASN A 215 2.81 4.92 5.57
C ASN A 215 1.75 3.86 5.26
N ALA A 216 2.18 2.62 5.15
CA ALA A 216 1.29 1.48 4.92
C ALA A 216 1.08 0.67 6.21
N SER A 217 -0.06 -0.01 6.29
CA SER A 217 -0.41 -0.89 7.42
C SER A 217 -0.77 -0.14 8.72
N LEU A 218 -1.79 0.72 8.65
CA LEU A 218 -2.30 1.52 9.77
C LEU A 218 -2.71 0.69 11.00
N LEU A 219 -3.15 -0.55 10.77
CA LEU A 219 -3.54 -1.51 11.82
C LEU A 219 -2.46 -2.56 12.10
N SER A 220 -1.24 -2.36 11.58
CA SER A 220 -0.15 -3.34 11.60
C SER A 220 -0.61 -4.73 11.17
N MET A 221 -1.00 -4.88 9.89
CA MET A 221 -1.56 -6.11 9.29
C MET A 221 -2.83 -6.63 9.99
N GLY A 222 -3.56 -5.73 10.65
CA GLY A 222 -4.75 -6.09 11.41
C GLY A 222 -4.46 -6.62 12.81
N LEU A 223 -3.22 -6.50 13.31
CA LEU A 223 -2.89 -6.75 14.71
C LEU A 223 -3.71 -5.86 15.65
N LEU A 224 -3.84 -4.57 15.34
CA LEU A 224 -4.52 -3.56 16.17
C LEU A 224 -6.04 -3.62 16.05
N ARG A 225 -6.63 -4.80 16.30
CA ARG A 225 -8.07 -5.07 16.25
C ARG A 225 -8.53 -5.78 17.51
N SER A 226 -9.76 -5.52 17.95
CA SER A 226 -10.35 -6.21 19.10
C SER A 226 -10.50 -7.72 18.91
N GLU A 227 -10.68 -8.17 17.67
CA GLU A 227 -10.84 -9.59 17.29
C GLU A 227 -9.51 -10.33 17.12
N GLY A 228 -8.37 -9.64 17.26
CA GLY A 228 -7.05 -10.17 16.94
C GLY A 228 -6.73 -10.14 15.44
N VAL A 229 -5.61 -10.78 15.08
CA VAL A 229 -5.09 -10.77 13.70
C VAL A 229 -6.07 -11.43 12.73
N PRO A 230 -6.15 -10.98 11.47
CA PRO A 230 -6.95 -11.64 10.44
C PRO A 230 -6.44 -13.06 10.17
N MET A 231 -7.39 -13.98 9.95
CA MET A 231 -7.14 -15.38 9.61
C MET A 231 -7.94 -15.72 8.35
N GLY A 232 -7.31 -15.56 7.18
CA GLY A 232 -7.84 -16.04 5.91
C GLY A 232 -7.68 -17.55 5.76
N SER A 233 -7.74 -18.05 4.52
CA SER A 233 -7.55 -19.48 4.25
C SER A 233 -6.11 -19.96 4.52
N MET A 234 -5.14 -19.03 4.60
CA MET A 234 -3.75 -19.32 4.99
C MET A 234 -3.55 -19.51 6.51
N GLY A 235 -4.59 -19.35 7.35
CA GLY A 235 -4.47 -19.52 8.80
C GLY A 235 -3.66 -18.42 9.48
N ASN A 236 -2.85 -18.79 10.49
CA ASN A 236 -2.06 -17.83 11.27
C ASN A 236 -0.74 -17.50 10.56
N TRP A 237 -0.77 -16.45 9.73
CA TRP A 237 0.41 -16.00 8.96
C TRP A 237 1.10 -14.76 9.57
N HIS A 238 0.47 -14.10 10.54
CA HIS A 238 0.94 -12.82 11.07
C HIS A 238 2.21 -12.99 11.93
N PRO A 239 3.27 -12.18 11.71
CA PRO A 239 4.60 -12.40 12.32
C PRO A 239 4.70 -12.06 13.82
N SER A 240 3.70 -11.38 14.39
CA SER A 240 3.71 -10.99 15.80
C SER A 240 3.79 -12.18 16.75
N SER A 241 4.63 -12.04 17.78
CA SER A 241 4.74 -13.00 18.89
C SER A 241 3.46 -13.07 19.74
N ASP A 242 3.32 -14.14 20.51
CA ASP A 242 2.20 -14.30 21.46
C ASP A 242 2.20 -13.21 22.54
N GLY A 243 3.39 -12.78 22.98
CA GLY A 243 3.52 -11.69 23.94
C GLY A 243 2.98 -10.37 23.41
N LEU A 244 3.33 -10.01 22.16
CA LEU A 244 2.80 -8.83 21.48
C LEU A 244 1.27 -8.93 21.30
N ARG A 245 0.76 -10.09 20.88
CA ARG A 245 -0.70 -10.31 20.73
C ARG A 245 -1.42 -10.16 22.07
N ALA A 246 -0.83 -10.66 23.16
CA ALA A 246 -1.38 -10.50 24.51
C ALA A 246 -1.37 -9.04 24.96
N ALA A 247 -0.32 -8.28 24.65
CA ALA A 247 -0.25 -6.84 24.93
C ALA A 247 -1.34 -6.06 24.20
N VAL A 248 -1.53 -6.35 22.91
CA VAL A 248 -2.59 -5.76 22.10
C VAL A 248 -3.98 -6.14 22.62
N LYS A 249 -4.17 -7.37 23.10
CA LYS A 249 -5.42 -7.76 23.76
C LYS A 249 -5.71 -6.92 25.00
N ARG A 250 -4.70 -6.66 25.85
CA ARG A 250 -4.84 -5.78 27.03
C ARG A 250 -5.18 -4.34 26.62
N ALA A 251 -4.57 -3.83 25.55
CA ALA A 251 -4.90 -2.52 24.99
C ALA A 251 -6.34 -2.46 24.46
N SER A 252 -6.83 -3.54 23.85
CA SER A 252 -8.25 -3.65 23.46
C SER A 252 -9.17 -3.64 24.68
N ASP A 253 -8.85 -4.42 25.73
CA ASP A 253 -9.62 -4.43 26.98
C ASP A 253 -9.62 -3.05 27.69
N PHE A 254 -8.57 -2.25 27.49
CA PHE A 254 -8.55 -0.86 27.92
C PHE A 254 -9.57 -0.02 27.16
N CYS A 255 -9.59 -0.09 25.83
CA CYS A 255 -10.54 0.66 25.00
C CYS A 255 -12.00 0.31 25.35
N ASP A 256 -12.29 -0.97 25.58
CA ASP A 256 -13.65 -1.44 25.92
C ASP A 256 -14.19 -0.79 27.20
N ARG A 257 -13.32 -0.43 28.17
CA ARG A 257 -13.74 0.28 29.41
C ARG A 257 -14.23 1.71 29.15
N TYR A 258 -13.93 2.26 27.98
CA TYR A 258 -14.33 3.60 27.55
C TYR A 258 -15.37 3.58 26.42
N ASP A 259 -16.00 2.43 26.16
CA ASP A 259 -16.96 2.23 25.06
C ASP A 259 -16.35 2.55 23.67
N GLU A 260 -15.07 2.21 23.52
CA GLU A 260 -14.29 2.45 22.30
C GLU A 260 -13.66 1.16 21.78
N LYS A 261 -13.50 1.08 20.45
CA LYS A 261 -12.83 -0.06 19.82
C LYS A 261 -11.39 0.27 19.47
N LEU A 262 -10.48 -0.67 19.72
CA LEU A 262 -9.06 -0.50 19.43
C LEU A 262 -8.82 -0.10 17.97
N GLU A 263 -9.44 -0.78 17.00
CA GLU A 263 -9.25 -0.48 15.58
C GLU A 263 -9.76 0.91 15.18
N VAL A 264 -10.77 1.45 15.87
CA VAL A 264 -11.29 2.80 15.61
C VAL A 264 -10.28 3.85 16.09
N VAL A 265 -9.71 3.65 17.28
CA VAL A 265 -8.65 4.53 17.80
C VAL A 265 -7.40 4.42 16.94
N ALA A 266 -7.00 3.20 16.56
CA ALA A 266 -5.83 2.92 15.74
C ALA A 266 -5.88 3.54 14.36
N ILE A 267 -6.99 3.37 13.63
CA ILE A 267 -7.18 3.97 12.31
C ILE A 267 -7.10 5.50 12.41
N ARG A 268 -7.84 6.10 13.34
CA ARG A 268 -7.86 7.55 13.47
C ARG A 268 -6.50 8.10 13.88
N TYR A 269 -5.84 7.52 14.88
CA TYR A 269 -4.51 7.93 15.31
C TYR A 269 -3.51 7.88 14.15
N ALA A 270 -3.41 6.74 13.47
CA ALA A 270 -2.43 6.54 12.41
C ALA A 270 -2.66 7.50 11.22
N LEU A 271 -3.93 7.70 10.81
CA LEU A 271 -4.26 8.66 9.75
C LEU A 271 -4.02 10.10 10.20
N GLU A 272 -4.57 10.52 11.34
CA GLU A 272 -4.57 11.92 11.78
C GLU A 272 -3.16 12.42 12.12
N GLN A 273 -2.37 11.60 12.81
CA GLN A 273 -1.01 11.98 13.20
C GLN A 273 -0.07 11.94 11.98
N TRP A 274 -0.16 10.91 11.13
CA TRP A 274 0.70 10.83 9.94
C TRP A 274 0.40 11.93 8.93
N LEU A 275 -0.87 12.33 8.79
CA LEU A 275 -1.29 13.41 7.90
C LEU A 275 -0.47 14.69 8.14
N SER A 276 -0.28 15.05 9.42
CA SER A 276 0.45 16.24 9.83
C SER A 276 1.96 16.00 9.96
N ILE A 277 2.37 14.94 10.65
CA ILE A 277 3.79 14.64 10.90
C ILE A 277 4.52 14.37 9.57
N GLY A 278 3.86 13.66 8.66
CA GLY A 278 4.37 13.31 7.34
C GLY A 278 4.34 14.46 6.33
N GLU A 279 3.88 15.67 6.67
CA GLU A 279 3.74 16.80 5.72
C GLU A 279 5.02 17.03 4.90
N SER A 280 6.19 17.02 5.55
CA SER A 280 7.46 17.31 4.88
C SER A 280 7.91 16.24 3.87
N VAL A 281 7.29 15.06 3.91
CA VAL A 281 7.48 13.92 3.00
C VAL A 281 6.11 13.44 2.44
N GLY A 282 5.16 14.36 2.34
CA GLY A 282 3.78 14.10 1.93
C GLY A 282 3.51 14.49 0.49
N SER A 283 2.23 14.62 0.14
CA SER A 283 1.79 14.97 -1.20
C SER A 283 0.63 15.98 -1.23
N ARG A 284 0.50 16.70 -2.34
CA ARG A 284 -0.60 17.64 -2.65
C ARG A 284 -1.64 17.04 -3.61
N GLY A 285 -1.64 15.72 -3.79
CA GLY A 285 -2.61 15.06 -4.68
C GLY A 285 -4.06 15.17 -4.18
N HIS A 286 -4.97 14.60 -4.96
CA HIS A 286 -6.42 14.64 -4.70
C HIS A 286 -6.77 14.11 -3.29
N PRO A 287 -7.33 14.92 -2.38
CA PRO A 287 -7.42 14.55 -0.97
C PRO A 287 -8.59 13.65 -0.59
N ALA A 288 -9.57 13.42 -1.49
CA ALA A 288 -10.79 12.66 -1.19
C ALA A 288 -11.61 13.27 -0.01
N SER A 289 -11.71 14.60 0.03
CA SER A 289 -12.38 15.37 1.08
C SER A 289 -13.90 15.26 1.06
N GLY A 290 -14.50 14.67 0.03
CA GLY A 290 -15.78 14.00 0.15
C GLY A 290 -16.96 14.61 -0.57
N VAL A 291 -16.75 15.26 -1.71
CA VAL A 291 -17.83 15.45 -2.69
C VAL A 291 -17.75 14.33 -3.73
N PRO A 292 -18.74 13.41 -3.78
CA PRO A 292 -18.75 12.35 -4.78
C PRO A 292 -18.61 12.91 -6.19
N TRP A 293 -17.81 12.24 -7.03
CA TRP A 293 -17.60 12.58 -8.44
C TRP A 293 -17.00 13.97 -8.72
N THR A 294 -16.55 14.67 -7.69
CA THR A 294 -15.93 15.99 -7.85
C THR A 294 -14.44 15.87 -7.72
N ARG A 295 -13.72 16.45 -8.68
CA ARG A 295 -12.27 16.57 -8.59
C ARG A 295 -11.92 17.64 -7.56
N GLU A 296 -11.24 17.20 -6.51
CA GLU A 296 -10.79 18.03 -5.40
C GLU A 296 -9.30 18.37 -5.58
N SER A 297 -8.92 19.52 -5.04
CA SER A 297 -7.53 19.98 -5.03
C SER A 297 -7.10 20.18 -3.59
N ASN A 298 -5.86 19.84 -3.28
CA ASN A 298 -5.29 20.07 -1.97
C ASN A 298 -5.25 21.55 -1.55
N GLU A 299 -5.28 22.49 -2.51
CA GLU A 299 -5.44 23.94 -2.23
C GLU A 299 -6.70 24.24 -1.40
N GLN A 300 -7.74 23.42 -1.58
CA GLN A 300 -9.00 23.54 -0.84
C GLN A 300 -8.86 23.20 0.65
N LEU A 301 -7.77 22.53 1.02
CA LEU A 301 -7.40 22.16 2.39
C LEU A 301 -6.29 23.06 2.95
N GLY A 302 -5.93 24.14 2.25
CA GLY A 302 -4.83 25.04 2.64
C GLY A 302 -3.51 24.84 1.89
N GLY A 303 -3.42 23.86 0.98
CA GLY A 303 -2.29 23.74 0.05
C GLY A 303 -1.01 23.16 0.66
N SER A 304 -0.96 22.87 1.97
CA SER A 304 0.14 22.13 2.60
C SER A 304 0.17 20.68 2.14
N ARG A 305 1.35 20.04 2.12
CA ARG A 305 1.43 18.63 1.79
C ARG A 305 0.77 17.81 2.89
N LEU A 306 0.08 16.74 2.50
CA LEU A 306 -0.56 15.81 3.41
C LEU A 306 0.27 14.52 3.46
N GLY A 307 0.57 14.03 4.66
CA GLY A 307 1.21 12.73 4.83
C GLY A 307 0.39 11.63 4.14
N VAL A 308 1.08 10.75 3.41
CA VAL A 308 0.44 9.75 2.56
C VAL A 308 0.22 8.46 3.34
N SER A 309 -0.99 7.92 3.34
CA SER A 309 -1.37 6.69 4.03
C SER A 309 -2.01 5.66 3.09
N VAL A 310 -1.71 4.38 3.34
CA VAL A 310 -2.33 3.24 2.64
C VAL A 310 -3.31 2.54 3.57
N MET A 311 -4.61 2.64 3.28
CA MET A 311 -5.66 1.91 3.98
C MET A 311 -5.86 0.52 3.37
N GLY A 312 -6.31 -0.44 4.17
CA GLY A 312 -6.72 -1.77 3.68
C GLY A 312 -8.10 -2.11 4.22
N VAL A 313 -9.01 -2.52 3.33
CA VAL A 313 -10.40 -2.87 3.66
C VAL A 313 -10.84 -4.10 2.86
N SER A 314 -11.70 -4.93 3.44
CA SER A 314 -12.26 -6.12 2.79
C SER A 314 -13.75 -5.99 2.48
N LYS A 315 -14.44 -5.00 3.05
CA LYS A 315 -15.91 -4.86 2.95
C LYS A 315 -16.33 -3.42 2.76
N ALA A 316 -17.48 -3.20 2.13
CA ALA A 316 -18.04 -1.85 1.92
C ALA A 316 -18.22 -1.07 3.24
N SER A 317 -18.68 -1.73 4.30
CA SER A 317 -18.86 -1.09 5.61
C SER A 317 -17.55 -0.61 6.26
N GLU A 318 -16.43 -1.29 5.98
CA GLU A 318 -15.10 -0.88 6.47
C GLU A 318 -14.58 0.32 5.68
N LEU A 319 -14.80 0.32 4.36
CA LEU A 319 -14.50 1.48 3.51
C LEU A 319 -15.30 2.71 3.94
N GLU A 320 -16.61 2.56 4.13
CA GLU A 320 -17.50 3.65 4.56
C GLU A 320 -17.03 4.28 5.87
N LYS A 321 -16.72 3.46 6.88
CA LYS A 321 -16.22 3.94 8.17
C LYS A 321 -14.84 4.59 8.06
N THR A 322 -13.92 4.01 7.30
CA THR A 322 -12.59 4.59 7.07
C THR A 322 -12.71 5.96 6.37
N MET A 323 -13.58 6.08 5.38
CA MET A 323 -13.84 7.36 4.69
C MET A 323 -14.51 8.40 5.61
N GLN A 324 -15.38 7.99 6.53
CA GLN A 324 -15.94 8.89 7.54
C GLN A 324 -14.84 9.41 8.49
N VAL A 325 -13.95 8.54 8.95
CA VAL A 325 -12.80 8.94 9.78
C VAL A 325 -11.89 9.89 9.01
N TRP A 326 -11.50 9.54 7.78
CA TRP A 326 -10.66 10.37 6.92
C TRP A 326 -11.23 11.78 6.72
N ARG A 327 -12.51 11.88 6.31
CA ARG A 327 -13.15 13.17 6.08
C ARG A 327 -13.29 13.98 7.36
N SER A 328 -13.57 13.33 8.49
CA SER A 328 -13.56 14.01 9.78
C SER A 328 -12.18 14.58 10.11
N ILE A 329 -11.10 13.85 9.86
CA ILE A 329 -9.73 14.36 10.07
C ILE A 329 -9.50 15.61 9.22
N LEU A 330 -9.86 15.57 7.94
CA LEU A 330 -9.75 16.71 7.03
C LEU A 330 -10.61 17.91 7.49
N ASP A 331 -11.81 17.66 8.02
CA ASP A 331 -12.66 18.70 8.60
C ASP A 331 -11.99 19.38 9.80
N GLY A 332 -11.04 18.73 10.47
CA GLY A 332 -10.28 19.28 11.61
C GLY A 332 -8.99 20.02 11.23
N LEU A 333 -8.69 20.20 9.94
CA LEU A 333 -7.58 21.03 9.45
C LEU A 333 -7.92 22.52 9.55
N GLU A 334 -6.93 23.40 9.36
CA GLU A 334 -7.08 24.86 9.48
C GLU A 334 -8.22 25.41 8.59
N ASN A 335 -8.35 24.92 7.35
CA ASN A 335 -9.44 25.26 6.40
C ASN A 335 -10.55 24.20 6.36
N GLY A 336 -10.60 23.31 7.34
CA GLY A 336 -11.52 22.17 7.36
C GLY A 336 -12.99 22.56 7.46
N GLN A 337 -13.32 23.71 8.06
CA GLN A 337 -14.71 24.18 8.16
C GLN A 337 -15.32 24.51 6.78
N GLU A 338 -14.55 25.13 5.88
CA GLU A 338 -15.00 25.41 4.51
C GLU A 338 -15.16 24.14 3.70
N THR A 339 -14.25 23.18 3.91
CA THR A 339 -14.29 21.85 3.30
C THR A 339 -15.54 21.09 3.71
N ALA A 340 -15.83 21.05 5.02
CA ALA A 340 -17.05 20.45 5.56
C ALA A 340 -18.30 21.08 4.92
N THR A 341 -18.37 22.41 4.91
CA THR A 341 -19.49 23.16 4.34
C THR A 341 -19.71 22.83 2.87
N ARG A 342 -18.64 22.80 2.07
CA ARG A 342 -18.70 22.47 0.64
C ARG A 342 -19.17 21.04 0.37
N ALA A 343 -18.85 20.12 1.26
CA ALA A 343 -19.27 18.74 1.17
C ALA A 343 -20.66 18.47 1.78
N GLY A 344 -21.42 19.52 2.14
CA GLY A 344 -22.73 19.39 2.76
C GLY A 344 -22.69 18.83 4.19
N ARG A 345 -21.51 18.83 4.82
CA ARG A 345 -21.30 18.46 6.22
C ARG A 345 -21.58 19.66 7.14
N TRP A 346 -21.96 19.39 8.39
CA TRP A 346 -22.45 20.42 9.30
C TRP A 346 -21.29 21.20 9.92
N LYS A 347 -21.48 22.49 10.24
CA LYS A 347 -20.43 23.30 10.91
C LYS A 347 -19.89 22.65 12.20
N ARG A 348 -20.74 21.89 12.91
CA ARG A 348 -20.37 21.14 14.13
C ARG A 348 -19.39 20.00 13.86
N ASP A 349 -19.20 19.56 12.62
CA ASP A 349 -18.30 18.45 12.28
C ASP A 349 -16.82 18.84 12.42
N HIS A 350 -16.47 20.11 12.16
CA HIS A 350 -15.14 20.67 12.46
C HIS A 350 -14.86 20.63 13.97
N GLU A 351 -15.77 21.18 14.78
CA GLU A 351 -15.66 21.18 16.25
C GLU A 351 -15.62 19.75 16.81
N TRP A 352 -16.44 18.85 16.27
CA TRP A 352 -16.44 17.43 16.62
C TRP A 352 -15.08 16.80 16.33
N SER A 353 -14.50 17.07 15.16
CA SER A 353 -13.19 16.53 14.80
C SER A 353 -12.10 17.00 15.76
N LEU A 354 -12.05 18.29 16.10
CA LEU A 354 -11.07 18.82 17.05
C LEU A 354 -11.21 18.20 18.45
N ASN A 355 -12.44 17.98 18.90
CA ASN A 355 -12.69 17.31 20.19
C ASN A 355 -12.32 15.83 20.13
N ARG A 356 -12.63 15.15 19.02
CA ARG A 356 -12.30 13.75 18.83
C ARG A 356 -10.79 13.52 18.74
N ARG A 357 -10.02 14.44 18.14
CA ARG A 357 -8.54 14.40 18.16
C ARG A 357 -8.00 14.28 19.59
N LYS A 358 -8.44 15.17 20.48
CA LYS A 358 -8.03 15.15 21.91
C LYS A 358 -8.40 13.85 22.60
N ALA A 359 -9.60 13.32 22.33
CA ALA A 359 -10.02 12.04 22.90
C ALA A 359 -9.16 10.87 22.39
N ILE A 360 -8.81 10.88 21.10
CA ILE A 360 -7.93 9.88 20.49
C ILE A 360 -6.51 9.95 21.08
N GLU A 361 -5.97 11.15 21.32
CA GLU A 361 -4.66 11.33 21.96
C GLU A 361 -4.65 10.73 23.37
N ILE A 362 -5.65 11.01 24.20
CA ILE A 362 -5.77 10.44 25.55
C ILE A 362 -5.87 8.90 25.51
N LEU A 363 -6.67 8.36 24.59
CA LEU A 363 -6.80 6.91 24.43
C LEU A 363 -5.51 6.28 23.89
N ALA A 364 -4.81 6.96 22.99
CA ALA A 364 -3.54 6.50 22.43
C ALA A 364 -2.48 6.36 23.52
N ASP A 365 -2.36 7.35 24.41
CA ASP A 365 -1.43 7.29 25.56
C ASP A 365 -1.73 6.04 26.42
N GLY A 366 -3.00 5.85 26.80
CA GLY A 366 -3.41 4.68 27.57
C GLY A 366 -3.18 3.35 26.85
N ILE A 367 -3.40 3.29 25.54
CA ILE A 367 -3.11 2.09 24.72
C ILE A 367 -1.60 1.80 24.72
N GLN A 368 -0.77 2.83 24.50
CA GLN A 368 0.68 2.70 24.44
C GLN A 368 1.27 2.24 25.78
N GLU A 369 0.71 2.69 26.91
CA GLU A 369 1.05 2.16 28.24
C GLU A 369 0.77 0.64 28.36
N HIS A 370 -0.31 0.15 27.76
CA HIS A 370 -0.65 -1.29 27.82
C HIS A 370 0.18 -2.16 26.86
N LEU A 371 0.79 -1.53 25.84
CA LEU A 371 1.77 -2.18 24.97
C LEU A 371 3.11 -2.40 25.69
N ASP A 372 3.49 -1.51 26.61
CA ASP A 372 4.67 -1.64 27.48
C ASP A 372 5.96 -1.87 26.65
N GLU A 373 6.68 -2.97 26.88
CA GLU A 373 7.90 -3.34 26.13
C GLU A 373 7.67 -3.54 24.62
N TYR A 374 6.40 -3.64 24.19
CA TYR A 374 6.03 -3.80 22.79
C TYR A 374 5.75 -2.48 22.07
N LEU A 375 5.82 -1.33 22.74
CA LEU A 375 5.82 -0.03 22.06
C LEU A 375 7.11 0.13 21.24
N ASP A 376 6.97 0.53 19.98
CA ASP A 376 8.04 0.62 18.98
C ASP A 376 8.81 -0.69 18.74
N TYR A 377 8.28 -1.83 19.20
CA TYR A 377 8.84 -3.14 18.92
C TYR A 377 8.76 -3.45 17.42
N VAL A 378 9.88 -3.97 16.90
CA VAL A 378 10.06 -4.40 15.51
C VAL A 378 10.49 -5.86 15.53
N TRP A 379 9.84 -6.71 14.75
CA TRP A 379 10.26 -8.12 14.60
C TRP A 379 11.32 -8.28 13.50
N ASP A 380 12.05 -9.39 13.52
CA ASP A 380 13.03 -9.68 12.47
C ASP A 380 12.32 -9.87 11.10
N SER A 381 12.80 -9.16 10.07
CA SER A 381 12.40 -9.35 8.67
C SER A 381 13.61 -9.22 7.76
N PRO A 382 13.90 -10.25 6.93
CA PRO A 382 13.36 -11.59 7.03
C PRO A 382 13.78 -12.25 8.36
N GLY A 383 13.13 -13.37 8.73
CA GLY A 383 13.62 -14.19 9.84
C GLY A 383 15.03 -14.72 9.55
N LYS A 384 15.82 -14.97 10.60
CA LYS A 384 17.24 -15.36 10.49
C LYS A 384 17.50 -16.59 9.62
N ASP A 385 16.53 -17.50 9.54
CA ASP A 385 16.62 -18.75 8.78
C ASP A 385 16.01 -18.65 7.36
N PHE A 386 15.68 -17.44 6.92
CA PHE A 386 15.11 -17.23 5.59
C PHE A 386 16.13 -17.56 4.49
N VAL A 387 15.66 -18.30 3.48
CA VAL A 387 16.41 -18.59 2.27
C VAL A 387 15.49 -18.36 1.08
N ASN A 388 15.92 -17.52 0.14
CA ASN A 388 15.24 -17.36 -1.14
C ASN A 388 15.36 -18.68 -1.95
N LYS A 389 14.23 -19.35 -2.18
CA LYS A 389 14.18 -20.64 -2.90
C LYS A 389 14.32 -20.50 -4.40
N ARG A 390 14.11 -19.30 -4.92
CA ARG A 390 14.40 -18.99 -6.32
C ARG A 390 15.90 -18.83 -6.45
N ALA A 391 16.59 -19.97 -6.50
CA ALA A 391 18.01 -20.02 -6.77
C ALA A 391 18.28 -19.18 -8.02
N LYS A 392 19.36 -18.38 -8.00
CA LYS A 392 19.97 -17.93 -9.25
C LYS A 392 20.26 -19.23 -10.02
N GLN A 393 19.49 -19.53 -11.07
CA GLN A 393 19.97 -20.49 -12.04
C GLN A 393 21.34 -19.95 -12.43
N GLU A 394 22.41 -20.67 -12.09
CA GLU A 394 23.72 -20.40 -12.65
C GLU A 394 23.46 -20.22 -14.14
N GLN A 395 23.78 -19.04 -14.67
CA GLN A 395 23.62 -18.77 -16.09
C GLN A 395 24.33 -19.91 -16.82
N LEU A 396 23.55 -20.84 -17.40
CA LEU A 396 24.09 -21.86 -18.27
C LEU A 396 24.92 -21.11 -19.30
N ARG A 397 26.18 -21.52 -19.44
CA ARG A 397 27.11 -20.90 -20.39
C ARG A 397 26.42 -20.85 -21.76
N PRO A 398 26.67 -19.84 -22.60
CA PRO A 398 26.01 -19.72 -23.91
C PRO A 398 26.08 -21.00 -24.76
N GLU A 399 27.13 -21.80 -24.57
CA GLU A 399 27.31 -23.12 -25.21
C GLU A 399 26.38 -24.25 -24.71
N GLU A 400 25.67 -24.08 -23.59
CA GLU A 400 24.82 -25.09 -22.94
C GLU A 400 23.32 -24.80 -23.05
N GLN A 401 22.93 -23.72 -23.75
CA GLN A 401 21.52 -23.42 -24.00
C GLN A 401 21.02 -24.16 -25.25
N PRO A 402 20.04 -25.08 -25.15
CA PRO A 402 19.40 -25.63 -26.32
C PRO A 402 18.61 -24.52 -27.01
N TRP A 403 18.97 -24.21 -28.25
CA TRP A 403 18.22 -23.30 -29.11
C TRP A 403 16.75 -23.73 -29.15
N LEU A 404 15.86 -22.95 -28.54
CA LEU A 404 14.42 -23.05 -28.74
C LEU A 404 14.13 -22.61 -30.17
N THR A 405 14.21 -23.57 -31.09
CA THR A 405 13.59 -23.43 -32.41
C THR A 405 12.07 -23.52 -32.25
N PRO A 406 11.26 -22.84 -33.10
CA PRO A 406 9.80 -22.76 -32.96
C PRO A 406 9.01 -24.08 -33.13
N ALA A 407 9.65 -25.24 -33.01
CA ALA A 407 9.05 -26.55 -33.28
C ALA A 407 8.75 -27.39 -32.01
N ALA A 408 8.84 -26.80 -30.81
CA ALA A 408 8.55 -27.51 -29.56
C ALA A 408 7.63 -26.69 -28.65
N SER A 409 6.42 -26.39 -29.13
CA SER A 409 5.29 -26.14 -28.24
C SER A 409 4.71 -27.51 -27.83
N PRO A 410 4.54 -27.82 -26.53
CA PRO A 410 3.78 -29.00 -26.14
C PRO A 410 2.35 -28.87 -26.65
N GLN A 411 1.82 -29.96 -27.22
CA GLN A 411 0.40 -30.07 -27.56
C GLN A 411 -0.44 -29.93 -26.29
N PRO A 412 -1.63 -29.31 -26.35
CA PRO A 412 -2.49 -29.18 -25.20
C PRO A 412 -2.96 -30.57 -24.74
N ASP A 413 -2.47 -31.02 -23.58
CA ASP A 413 -2.97 -32.24 -22.96
C ASP A 413 -4.42 -32.03 -22.51
N GLU A 414 -5.31 -32.87 -23.05
CA GLU A 414 -6.70 -33.03 -22.61
C GLU A 414 -6.71 -33.50 -21.14
N VAL A 415 -7.07 -32.60 -20.24
CA VAL A 415 -7.44 -32.99 -18.87
C VAL A 415 -8.90 -33.47 -18.92
N PRO A 416 -9.20 -34.74 -18.56
CA PRO A 416 -10.57 -35.22 -18.56
C PRO A 416 -11.36 -34.55 -17.43
N TYR A 417 -12.50 -33.97 -17.79
CA TYR A 417 -13.52 -33.52 -16.84
C TYR A 417 -13.95 -34.70 -15.94
N PRO A 418 -14.04 -34.53 -14.60
CA PRO A 418 -14.75 -35.48 -13.77
C PRO A 418 -16.25 -35.35 -14.04
N GLU A 419 -16.81 -36.31 -14.79
CA GLU A 419 -18.24 -36.59 -14.80
C GLU A 419 -18.67 -37.07 -13.40
N GLU A 420 -19.12 -36.16 -12.54
CA GLU A 420 -20.13 -36.42 -11.48
C GLU A 420 -20.43 -35.12 -10.70
N ALA A 421 -21.18 -34.22 -11.34
CA ALA A 421 -21.92 -33.17 -10.65
C ALA A 421 -23.17 -32.78 -11.45
N VAL A 422 -23.98 -33.76 -11.83
CA VAL A 422 -25.36 -33.51 -12.23
C VAL A 422 -26.21 -33.60 -10.97
N MET A 423 -26.46 -32.46 -10.34
CA MET A 423 -27.58 -32.32 -9.40
C MET A 423 -28.40 -31.09 -9.76
N ALA A 424 -29.69 -31.35 -9.87
CA ALA A 424 -30.71 -30.56 -10.54
C ALA A 424 -30.91 -29.15 -9.97
N LEU A 425 -31.04 -28.19 -10.88
CA LEU A 425 -31.76 -26.94 -10.65
C LEU A 425 -33.24 -27.26 -10.36
N ARG A 426 -33.68 -26.96 -9.14
CA ARG A 426 -35.05 -26.50 -8.82
C ARG A 426 -34.99 -25.43 -7.75
#